data_AF-A0A2P5KPZ9-F1
#
_entry.id   AF-A0A2P5KPZ9-F1
#
_cell.length_a   1.000
_cell.length_b   1.000
_cell.length_c   1.000
_cell.angle_alpha   90.00
_cell.angle_beta   90.00
_cell.angle_gamma   90.00
#
_symmetry.space_group_name_H-M   'P 1'
#
loop_
_entity.id
_entity.type
_entity.pdbx_description
1 polymer ?
#
loop_
_entity_poly.entity_id
_entity_poly.type
_entity_poly.pdbx_seq_one_letter_code
_entity_poly.pdbx_strand_id
1 'polypeptide(L)'
;MLRAIAGLYGGRPGTAGALRLGRMVFTHLLASGGLALTDDLLGQFLGQDLLRRLSRRLGEGAFNGAMTARVGAAAIEVIRPLPYIEAQPVRVRDLLSELFRRTPAAAEAKP
;
A
#
# COMPACT_ATOMS: atom_id res chain seq x y z
N MET A 1 16.02 8.53 9.87
CA MET A 1 14.63 8.42 10.39
C MET A 1 14.51 7.75 11.75
N LEU A 2 14.85 6.46 11.93
CA LEU A 2 14.67 5.75 13.22
C LEU A 2 15.36 6.43 14.41
N ARG A 3 16.56 7.00 14.21
CA ARG A 3 17.26 7.81 15.22
C ARG A 3 16.52 9.10 15.58
N ALA A 4 15.86 9.74 14.62
CA ALA A 4 15.10 10.97 14.84
C ALA A 4 13.79 10.68 15.59
N ILE A 5 13.10 9.57 15.26
CA ILE A 5 11.90 9.10 15.98
C ILE A 5 12.27 8.67 17.41
N ALA A 6 13.37 7.93 17.60
CA ALA A 6 13.86 7.56 18.92
C ALA A 6 14.23 8.78 19.78
N GLY A 7 14.83 9.82 19.17
CA GLY A 7 15.11 11.09 19.83
C GLY A 7 13.86 11.84 20.27
N LEU A 8 12.80 11.84 19.45
CA LEU A 8 11.50 12.44 19.79
C LEU A 8 10.78 11.71 20.94
N TYR A 9 10.99 10.40 21.09
CA TYR A 9 10.39 9.58 22.14
C TYR A 9 11.33 9.32 23.35
N GLY A 10 12.45 10.03 23.45
CA GLY A 10 13.38 9.93 24.60
C GLY A 10 14.23 8.64 24.65
N GLY A 11 14.21 7.81 23.61
CA GLY A 11 15.01 6.60 23.52
C GLY A 11 16.44 6.91 23.06
N ARG A 12 17.47 6.50 23.83
CA ARG A 12 18.89 6.65 23.45
C ARG A 12 19.21 5.68 22.30
N PRO A 13 19.35 6.13 21.03
CA PRO A 13 19.53 5.21 19.93
C PRO A 13 21.01 4.85 19.76
N GLY A 14 21.49 3.93 20.59
CA GLY A 14 22.83 3.35 20.49
C GLY A 14 22.97 2.35 19.34
N THR A 15 24.20 2.08 18.90
CA THR A 15 24.54 1.10 17.85
C THR A 15 24.05 -0.31 18.19
N ALA A 16 24.14 -0.71 19.46
CA ALA A 16 23.63 -1.99 19.95
C ALA A 16 22.09 -2.10 19.86
N GLY A 17 21.36 -1.00 20.11
CA GLY A 17 19.91 -0.95 19.99
C GLY A 17 19.46 -1.06 18.53
N ALA A 18 20.18 -0.41 17.60
CA ALA A 18 19.92 -0.51 16.16
C ALA A 18 20.14 -1.93 15.62
N LEU A 19 21.20 -2.62 16.07
CA LEU A 19 21.47 -4.03 15.73
C LEU A 19 20.38 -4.97 16.23
N ARG A 20 19.94 -4.80 17.48
CA ARG A 20 18.85 -5.61 18.06
C ARG A 20 17.53 -5.38 17.32
N LEU A 21 17.23 -4.13 16.96
CA LEU A 21 16.03 -3.78 16.22
C LEU A 21 16.07 -4.32 14.78
N GLY A 22 17.21 -4.17 14.10
CA GLY A 22 17.41 -4.71 12.76
C GLY A 22 17.22 -6.22 12.70
N ARG A 23 17.78 -6.95 13.68
CA ARG A 23 17.57 -8.41 13.80
C ARG A 23 16.09 -8.76 14.01
N MET A 24 15.39 -8.04 14.88
CA MET A 24 13.95 -8.28 15.14
C MET A 24 13.09 -8.06 13.89
N VAL A 25 13.35 -6.97 13.16
CA VAL A 25 12.67 -6.66 11.90
C VAL A 25 12.96 -7.73 10.85
N PHE A 26 14.22 -8.18 10.73
CA PHE A 26 14.61 -9.22 9.81
C PHE A 26 13.94 -10.57 10.12
N THR A 27 13.89 -10.95 11.40
CA THR A 27 13.17 -12.15 11.84
C THR A 27 11.68 -12.05 11.53
N HIS A 28 11.07 -10.87 11.69
CA HIS A 28 9.66 -10.69 11.38
C HIS A 28 9.39 -10.73 9.87
N LEU A 29 10.27 -10.17 9.04
CA LEU A 29 10.22 -10.28 7.58
C LEU A 29 10.32 -11.73 7.12
N LEU A 30 11.24 -12.50 7.70
CA LEU A 30 11.36 -13.93 7.42
C LEU A 30 10.11 -14.70 7.87
N ALA A 31 9.60 -14.40 9.06
CA ALA A 31 8.40 -15.05 9.61
C ALA A 31 7.10 -14.65 8.87
N SER A 32 7.04 -13.43 8.33
CA SER A 32 5.85 -12.88 7.66
C SER A 32 5.82 -13.14 6.15
N GLY A 33 6.84 -13.80 5.57
CA GLY A 33 6.79 -14.28 4.18
C GLY A 33 7.96 -13.92 3.26
N GLY A 34 9.09 -13.45 3.76
CA GLY A 34 10.27 -13.14 2.92
C GLY A 34 10.87 -14.35 2.18
N LEU A 35 10.62 -15.57 2.67
CA LEU A 35 11.06 -16.82 2.04
C LEU A 35 10.16 -17.29 0.89
N ALA A 36 8.93 -16.77 0.76
CA ALA A 36 8.02 -17.19 -0.31
C ALA A 36 8.48 -16.72 -1.71
N LEU A 37 9.40 -15.76 -1.77
CA LEU A 37 9.91 -15.17 -3.01
C LEU A 37 10.93 -16.05 -3.74
N THR A 38 11.52 -17.06 -3.08
CA THR A 38 12.58 -17.89 -3.68
C THR A 38 12.05 -18.98 -4.60
N ASP A 39 10.87 -19.52 -4.31
CA ASP A 39 10.35 -20.71 -5.00
C ASP A 39 9.62 -20.36 -6.30
N ASP A 40 8.98 -19.18 -6.33
CA ASP A 40 8.17 -18.71 -7.46
C ASP A 40 9.00 -18.28 -8.69
N LEU A 41 10.30 -18.09 -8.53
CA LEU A 41 11.22 -17.61 -9.57
C LEU A 41 11.80 -18.76 -10.44
N LEU A 42 11.78 -20.00 -9.96
CA LEU A 42 12.47 -21.13 -10.62
C LEU A 42 11.61 -21.86 -11.68
N GLY A 43 10.27 -21.81 -11.59
CA GLY A 43 9.37 -22.57 -12.47
C GLY A 43 8.87 -21.86 -13.74
N GLN A 44 9.32 -20.65 -14.04
CA GLN A 44 8.65 -19.74 -15.00
C GLN A 44 9.10 -19.79 -16.47
N PHE A 45 9.72 -20.88 -16.94
CA PHE A 45 10.34 -20.90 -18.29
C PHE A 45 9.67 -21.78 -19.35
N LEU A 46 8.38 -22.13 -19.24
CA LEU A 46 7.63 -22.73 -20.36
C LEU A 46 6.20 -22.16 -20.45
N GLY A 47 5.98 -21.15 -21.31
CA GLY A 47 4.67 -20.72 -21.83
C GLY A 47 3.74 -19.87 -20.94
N GLN A 48 3.90 -19.88 -19.60
CA GLN A 48 3.02 -19.15 -18.67
C GLN A 48 3.38 -17.67 -18.44
N ASP A 49 4.50 -17.19 -18.99
CA ASP A 49 5.10 -15.90 -18.65
C ASP A 49 4.29 -14.68 -19.13
N LEU A 50 3.57 -14.78 -20.25
CA LEU A 50 2.77 -13.66 -20.76
C LEU A 50 1.51 -13.42 -19.92
N LEU A 51 0.80 -14.49 -19.56
CA LEU A 51 -0.34 -14.45 -18.65
C LEU A 51 0.10 -14.10 -17.22
N ARG A 52 1.26 -14.60 -16.76
CA ARG A 52 1.85 -14.19 -15.47
C ARG A 52 2.23 -12.72 -15.46
N ARG A 53 2.84 -12.17 -16.51
CA ARG A 53 3.17 -10.73 -16.60
C ARG A 53 1.92 -9.87 -16.65
N LEU A 54 0.90 -10.27 -17.40
CA LEU A 54 -0.36 -9.53 -17.47
C LEU A 54 -1.08 -9.56 -16.11
N SER A 55 -1.20 -10.74 -15.49
CA SER A 55 -1.80 -10.91 -14.16
C SER A 55 -1.02 -10.16 -13.09
N ARG A 56 0.32 -10.21 -13.14
CA ARG A 56 1.20 -9.51 -12.20
C ARG A 56 1.12 -8.00 -12.35
N ARG A 57 1.08 -7.47 -13.59
CA ARG A 57 0.90 -6.02 -13.85
C ARG A 57 -0.49 -5.53 -13.46
N LEU A 58 -1.53 -6.32 -13.71
CA LEU A 58 -2.89 -6.02 -13.26
C LEU A 58 -2.99 -6.06 -11.73
N GLY A 59 -2.35 -7.04 -11.09
CA GLY A 59 -2.27 -7.16 -9.64
C GLY A 59 -1.51 -6.01 -8.99
N GLU A 60 -0.36 -5.63 -9.53
CA GLU A 60 0.43 -4.49 -9.09
C GLU A 60 -0.36 -3.18 -9.25
N GLY A 61 -1.06 -3.00 -10.38
CA GLY A 61 -1.92 -1.83 -10.62
C GLY A 61 -3.12 -1.75 -9.67
N ALA A 62 -3.84 -2.86 -9.48
CA ALA A 62 -4.96 -2.94 -8.55
C ALA A 62 -4.52 -2.75 -7.10
N PHE A 63 -3.40 -3.34 -6.70
CA PHE A 63 -2.83 -3.19 -5.36
C PHE A 63 -2.40 -1.75 -5.08
N ASN A 64 -1.67 -1.13 -6.02
CA ASN A 64 -1.25 0.27 -5.89
C ASN A 64 -2.46 1.21 -5.88
N GLY A 65 -3.49 0.95 -6.70
CA GLY A 65 -4.74 1.71 -6.69
C GLY A 65 -5.47 1.58 -5.36
N ALA A 66 -5.58 0.37 -4.80
CA ALA A 66 -6.19 0.13 -3.51
C ALA A 66 -5.43 0.83 -2.37
N MET A 67 -4.10 0.76 -2.35
CA MET A 67 -3.27 1.47 -1.38
C MET A 67 -3.42 2.98 -1.50
N THR A 68 -3.41 3.51 -2.73
CA THR A 68 -3.62 4.95 -2.99
C THR A 68 -4.98 5.41 -2.48
N ALA A 69 -6.05 4.66 -2.75
CA ALA A 69 -7.38 4.99 -2.26
C ALA A 69 -7.48 4.94 -0.73
N ARG A 70 -6.81 3.96 -0.09
CA ARG A 70 -6.74 3.87 1.38
C ARG A 70 -6.00 5.06 2.00
N VAL A 71 -4.82 5.39 1.47
CA VAL A 71 -4.02 6.53 1.94
C VAL A 71 -4.78 7.84 1.73
N GLY A 72 -5.46 8.02 0.59
CA GLY A 72 -6.28 9.18 0.32
C GLY A 72 -7.46 9.32 1.30
N ALA A 73 -8.17 8.23 1.60
CA ALA A 73 -9.25 8.24 2.58
C ALA A 73 -8.75 8.62 3.99
N ALA A 74 -7.61 8.07 4.42
CA ALA A 74 -6.99 8.42 5.70
C ALA A 74 -6.51 9.88 5.73
N ALA A 75 -5.96 10.40 4.62
CA ALA A 75 -5.56 11.79 4.52
C ALA A 75 -6.76 12.76 4.67
N ILE A 76 -7.92 12.41 4.07
CA ILE A 76 -9.16 13.17 4.23
C ILE A 76 -9.59 13.19 5.71
N GLU A 77 -9.46 12.07 6.41
CA GLU A 77 -9.82 11.98 7.82
C GLU A 77 -8.89 12.82 8.72
N VAL A 78 -7.59 12.80 8.47
CA VAL A 78 -6.59 13.55 9.25
C VAL A 78 -6.66 15.07 9.02
N ILE A 79 -6.91 15.50 7.78
CA ILE A 79 -6.90 16.92 7.42
C ILE A 79 -8.23 17.61 7.75
N ARG A 80 -9.32 16.86 7.97
CA ARG A 80 -10.64 17.45 8.20
C ARG A 80 -10.72 18.08 9.60
N PRO A 81 -11.10 19.37 9.72
CA PRO A 81 -11.20 20.07 11.00
C PRO A 81 -12.50 19.80 11.77
N LEU A 82 -13.56 19.32 11.08
CA LEU A 82 -14.89 19.12 11.63
C LEU A 82 -15.24 17.62 11.71
N PRO A 83 -15.91 17.15 12.78
CA PRO A 83 -16.34 15.77 12.89
C PRO A 83 -17.47 15.44 11.90
N TYR A 84 -17.59 14.16 11.55
CA TYR A 84 -18.69 13.64 10.75
C TYR A 84 -19.96 13.53 11.61
N ILE A 85 -20.94 14.41 11.37
CA ILE A 85 -22.22 14.41 12.09
C ILE A 85 -23.32 13.78 11.23
N GLU A 86 -23.58 14.35 10.05
CA GLU A 86 -24.62 13.86 9.12
C GLU A 86 -24.04 13.14 7.89
N ALA A 87 -22.76 13.38 7.59
CA ALA A 87 -22.06 12.77 6.46
C ALA A 87 -21.34 11.49 6.89
N GLN A 88 -21.35 10.46 6.06
CA GLN A 88 -20.54 9.27 6.33
C GLN A 88 -19.05 9.52 5.99
N PRO A 89 -18.12 8.86 6.71
CA PRO A 89 -16.71 8.89 6.38
C PRO A 89 -16.46 8.37 4.95
N VAL A 90 -15.53 8.98 4.24
CA VAL A 90 -15.16 8.56 2.88
C VAL A 90 -14.51 7.19 2.93
N ARG A 91 -15.11 6.19 2.28
CA ARG A 91 -14.57 4.84 2.19
C ARG A 91 -13.96 4.59 0.81
N VAL A 92 -13.04 3.64 0.75
CA VAL A 92 -12.42 3.19 -0.52
C VAL A 92 -13.46 2.77 -1.56
N ARG A 93 -14.57 2.14 -1.12
CA ARG A 93 -15.67 1.74 -2.01
C ARG A 93 -16.36 2.93 -2.68
N ASP A 94 -16.46 4.06 -1.98
CA ASP A 94 -17.13 5.26 -2.47
C ASP A 94 -16.28 5.91 -3.57
N LEU A 95 -14.96 5.93 -3.36
CA LEU A 95 -13.98 6.37 -4.35
C LEU A 95 -14.02 5.50 -5.62
N LEU A 96 -14.11 4.17 -5.47
CA LEU A 96 -14.27 3.26 -6.60
C LEU A 96 -15.59 3.51 -7.33
N SER A 97 -16.71 3.64 -6.61
CA SER A 97 -18.01 3.89 -7.23
C SER A 97 -18.04 5.21 -8.00
N GLU A 98 -17.39 6.26 -7.50
CA GLU A 98 -17.33 7.55 -8.19
C GLU A 98 -16.40 7.50 -9.41
N LEU A 99 -15.34 6.69 -9.37
CA LEU A 99 -14.46 6.45 -10.52
C LEU A 99 -15.25 5.80 -11.67
N PHE A 100 -15.99 4.73 -11.37
CA PHE A 100 -16.85 4.05 -12.35
C PHE A 100 -18.01 4.94 -12.83
N ARG A 101 -18.51 5.85 -11.99
CA ARG A 101 -19.53 6.84 -12.36
C ARG A 101 -19.00 7.95 -13.27
N ARG A 102 -17.70 8.29 -13.20
CA ARG A 102 -17.05 9.25 -14.11
C ARG A 102 -16.67 8.66 -15.47
N THR A 103 -16.37 7.36 -15.54
CA THR A 103 -16.00 6.68 -16.80
C THR A 103 -17.04 6.76 -17.94
N PRO A 104 -18.37 6.87 -17.73
CA PRO A 104 -19.31 7.14 -18.83
C PRO A 104 -19.30 8.59 -19.35
N ALA A 105 -18.81 9.58 -18.60
CA ALA A 105 -18.89 11.00 -18.98
C ALA A 105 -17.66 11.53 -19.74
N ALA A 106 -16.49 10.87 -19.59
CA ALA A 106 -15.28 11.25 -20.32
C ALA A 106 -15.31 10.85 -21.81
N ALA A 107 -16.26 10.00 -22.23
CA ALA A 107 -16.44 9.60 -23.62
C ALA A 107 -17.28 10.58 -24.45
N GLU A 108 -17.96 11.55 -23.83
CA GLU A 108 -18.94 12.42 -24.50
C GLU A 108 -18.51 13.89 -24.60
N ALA A 109 -17.32 14.25 -24.12
CA ALA A 109 -16.77 15.60 -24.28
C ALA A 109 -15.87 15.69 -25.52
N LYS A 110 -16.50 15.75 -26.71
CA LYS A 110 -15.94 16.39 -27.92
C LYS A 110 -17.08 17.19 -28.56
N PRO A 111 -16.87 18.47 -28.89
CA PRO A 111 -16.19 18.84 -30.13
C PRO A 111 -14.88 19.63 -29.93
#